data_AF-A0A7V9H893-F1
#
_entry.id   AF-A0A7V9H893-F1
#
_cell.length_a   1.000
_cell.length_b   1.000
_cell.length_c   1.000
_cell.angle_alpha   90.00
_cell.angle_beta   90.00
_cell.angle_gamma   90.00
#
_symmetry.space_group_name_H-M   'P 1'
#
loop_
_entity.id
_entity.type
_entity.pdbx_description
1 polymer ?
#
loop_
_entity_poly.entity_id
_entity_poly.type
_entity_poly.pdbx_seq_one_letter_code
_entity_poly.pdbx_strand_id
1 'polypeptide(L)' 'VIPERPGGTEELDEESLAAVVTRDCLIGAARPVAPR' A
#
# COMPACT_ATOMS: atom_id res chain seq x y z
N VAL A 1 -6.40 10.84 -0.21
CA VAL A 1 -6.14 10.16 1.08
C VAL A 1 -4.71 9.67 1.07
N ILE A 2 -3.99 9.71 2.19
CA ILE A 2 -2.70 9.02 2.33
C ILE A 2 -2.95 7.79 3.22
N PRO A 3 -2.86 6.56 2.67
CA PRO A 3 -3.15 5.37 3.44
C PRO A 3 -2.02 5.05 4.42
N GLU A 4 -2.37 4.31 5.47
CA GLU A 4 -1.40 3.69 6.36
C GLU A 4 -0.58 2.63 5.61
N ARG A 5 0.70 2.51 5.96
CA ARG A 5 1.59 1.50 5.38
C ARG A 5 1.17 0.09 5.86
N PRO A 6 0.94 -0.88 4.96
CA PRO A 6 0.63 -2.24 5.38
C PRO A 6 1.86 -2.90 6.00
N GLY A 7 1.66 -3.70 7.06
CA GLY A 7 2.75 -4.48 7.66
C GLY A 7 3.31 -5.52 6.70
N GLY A 8 4.55 -5.96 6.92
CA GLY A 8 5.24 -6.87 6.00
C GLY A 8 5.78 -6.17 4.75
N THR A 9 5.87 -4.83 4.77
CA THR A 9 6.45 -4.02 3.68
C THR A 9 7.67 -3.21 4.12
N GLU A 10 8.28 -3.59 5.24
CA GLU A 10 9.42 -2.91 5.85
C GLU A 10 10.64 -2.89 4.91
N GLU A 11 10.85 -3.99 4.19
CA GLU A 11 11.98 -4.20 3.27
C GLU A 11 11.64 -3.88 1.80
N LEU A 12 10.40 -3.45 1.50
CA LEU A 12 10.04 -3.08 0.14
C LEU A 12 10.70 -1.75 -0.25
N ASP A 13 11.25 -1.72 -1.46
CA ASP A 13 11.64 -0.48 -2.11
C ASP A 13 10.42 0.36 -2.52
N GLU A 14 10.67 1.56 -3.03
CA GLU A 14 9.62 2.51 -3.39
C GLU A 14 8.69 1.97 -4.48
N GLU A 15 9.26 1.34 -5.53
CA GLU A 15 8.48 0.80 -6.64
C GLU A 15 7.57 -0.35 -6.20
N SER A 16 8.11 -1.27 -5.39
CA SER A 16 7.34 -2.39 -4.84
C SER A 16 6.28 -1.93 -3.84
N LEU A 17 6.57 -0.90 -3.04
CA LEU A 17 5.59 -0.32 -2.13
C LEU A 17 4.48 0.42 -2.88
N ALA A 18 4.82 1.12 -3.96
CA ALA A 18 3.82 1.76 -4.81
C ALA A 18 2.87 0.72 -5.45
N ALA A 19 3.39 -0.46 -5.82
CA ALA A 19 2.60 -1.53 -6.42
C ALA A 19 1.49 -2.08 -5.51
N VAL A 20 1.63 -1.98 -4.18
CA VAL A 20 0.59 -2.42 -3.24
C VAL A 20 -0.47 -1.35 -2.91
N VAL A 21 -0.27 -0.12 -3.40
CA VAL A 21 -1.20 1.00 -3.20
C VAL A 21 -2.06 1.18 -4.45
N THR A 22 -3.33 0.77 -4.37
CA THR A 22 -4.27 0.91 -5.48
C THR A 22 -4.93 2.30 -5.51
N ARG A 23 -5.55 2.65 -6.64
CA ARG A 23 -6.38 3.85 -6.77
C ARG A 23 -7.42 3.98 -5.65
N ASP A 24 -8.08 2.88 -5.32
CA ASP A 24 -9.15 2.88 -4.32
C ASP A 24 -8.61 3.15 -2.90
N CYS A 25 -7.34 2.81 -2.63
CA CYS A 25 -6.64 3.20 -1.41
C CYS A 25 -6.43 4.73 -1.34
N LEU A 26 -6.07 5.35 -2.46
CA LEU A 26 -5.84 6.80 -2.54
C LEU A 26 -7.16 7.61 -2.48
N ILE A 27 -8.27 7.00 -2.88
CA ILE A 27 -9.63 7.55 -2.72
C ILE A 27 -10.15 7.36 -1.29
N GLY A 28 -9.68 6.34 -0.57
CA GLY A 28 -10.15 5.98 0.77
C GLY A 28 -11.29 4.95 0.77
N ALA A 29 -11.52 4.27 -0.37
CA ALA A 29 -12.52 3.22 -0.51
C ALA A 29 -11.98 1.82 -0.15
N ALA A 30 -10.66 1.67 -0.05
CA ALA A 30 -9.98 0.41 0.29
C ALA A 30 -8.74 0.67 1.17
N ARG A 31 -8.18 -0.41 1.74
CA ARG A 31 -6.87 -0.41 2.42
C ARG A 31 -5.82 -1.14 1.57
N PRO A 32 -4.54 -0.71 1.59
CA PRO A 32 -3.46 -1.47 0.96
C PRO A 32 -3.36 -2.88 1.55
N VAL A 33 -3.06 -3.87 0.71
CA VAL A 33 -2.96 -5.28 1.12
C VAL A 33 -1.49 -5.63 1.30
N ALA A 34 -1.16 -6.26 2.43
CA ALA A 34 0.18 -6.78 2.66
C ALA A 34 0.53 -7.86 1.63
N PRO A 35 1.76 -7.87 1.09
CA PRO A 35 2.26 -9.02 0.35
C PRO A 35 2.25 -10.26 1.27
N ARG A 36 2.06 -11.45 0.68
CA ARG A 36 2.22 -12.72 1.39
C ARG A 36 3.67 -13.13 1.45
#